data_AF-A0A662EVH1-F1
#
_entry.id   AF-A0A662EVH1-F1
#
_cell.length_a   1.000
_cell.length_b   1.000
_cell.length_c   1.000
_cell.angle_alpha   90.00
_cell.angle_beta   90.00
_cell.angle_gamma   90.00
#
_symmetry.space_group_name_H-M   'P 1'
#
loop_
_entity.id
_entity.type
_entity.pdbx_description
1 polymer ?
#
loop_
_entity_poly.entity_id
_entity_poly.type
_entity_poly.pdbx_seq_one_letter_code
_entity_poly.pdbx_strand_id
1 'polypeptide(L)'
;MGLTVHYKFKFQGTEAEAVQKLKKIEKSARKLPFKEVNEVAELDYNFWSLEKYHEGKGYGDWRDWACIQYEIHKQKKENGRSIFFTEKPVKAYCLHLWPGEGCEPMNIGLVREKENKVWEGGSFCKTQYAKEFLKCHLLVIRVLDECKRIGILKDVFDEGRYWETRDLNKLAREINGMTVMIQKLSSALKKEIPFGVKIKSAVDENPTHVTKFEVESLKKLGLFIPNVQN
;
A
#
# COMPACT_ATOMS: atom_id res chain seq x y z
N MET A 1 -14.49 -2.97 4.32
CA MET A 1 -13.70 -3.86 3.44
C MET A 1 -13.57 -3.15 2.10
N GLY A 2 -12.36 -3.09 1.55
CA GLY A 2 -11.90 -2.05 0.64
C GLY A 2 -11.25 -2.58 -0.65
N LEU A 3 -10.61 -1.69 -1.41
CA LEU A 3 -9.58 -2.07 -2.39
C LEU A 3 -8.24 -1.74 -1.78
N THR A 4 -7.77 -2.67 -0.97
CA THR A 4 -6.54 -2.56 -0.21
C THR A 4 -5.51 -3.56 -0.74
N VAL A 5 -4.29 -3.09 -0.94
CA VAL A 5 -3.15 -3.97 -1.20
C VAL A 5 -2.35 -4.10 0.09
N HIS A 6 -2.37 -5.29 0.67
CA HIS A 6 -1.57 -5.65 1.85
C HIS A 6 -0.26 -6.29 1.39
N TYR A 7 0.83 -5.94 2.06
CA TYR A 7 2.15 -6.46 1.69
C TYR A 7 3.03 -6.66 2.92
N LYS A 8 3.89 -7.68 2.84
CA LYS A 8 4.88 -8.01 3.86
C LYS A 8 6.24 -8.17 3.22
N PHE A 9 7.26 -7.79 3.97
CA PHE A 9 8.66 -7.89 3.58
C PHE A 9 9.41 -8.79 4.56
N LYS A 10 10.40 -9.49 4.03
CA LYS A 10 11.40 -10.22 4.82
C LYS A 10 12.71 -10.27 4.06
N PHE A 11 13.78 -9.95 4.76
CA PHE A 11 15.13 -9.94 4.22
C PHE A 11 16.13 -10.36 5.31
N GLN A 12 17.19 -11.06 4.93
CA GLN A 12 18.29 -11.38 5.84
C GLN A 12 19.58 -10.75 5.32
N GLY A 13 20.15 -9.82 6.10
CA GLY A 13 21.41 -9.15 5.78
C GLY A 13 21.75 -8.01 6.73
N THR A 14 22.79 -7.28 6.36
CA THR A 14 23.29 -6.11 7.10
C THR A 14 22.36 -4.90 6.96
N GLU A 15 22.53 -3.93 7.85
CA GLU A 15 21.85 -2.64 7.79
C GLU A 15 22.12 -1.90 6.48
N ALA A 16 23.39 -1.88 6.04
CA ALA A 16 23.78 -1.29 4.78
C ALA A 16 23.02 -1.92 3.59
N GLU A 17 22.86 -3.24 3.58
CA GLU A 17 22.09 -3.92 2.54
C GLU A 17 20.60 -3.60 2.59
N ALA A 18 20.00 -3.48 3.77
CA ALA A 18 18.61 -3.09 3.95
C ALA A 18 18.36 -1.68 3.40
N VAL A 19 19.20 -0.70 3.77
CA VAL A 19 19.13 0.68 3.26
C VAL A 19 19.36 0.72 1.75
N GLN A 20 20.34 -0.02 1.23
CA GLN A 20 20.61 -0.08 -0.21
C GLN A 20 19.43 -0.66 -1.00
N LYS A 21 18.72 -1.65 -0.44
CA LYS A 21 17.50 -2.19 -1.06
C LYS A 21 16.37 -1.17 -1.10
N LEU A 22 16.14 -0.43 -0.01
CA LEU A 22 15.16 0.67 0.00
C LEU A 22 15.53 1.77 -1.00
N LYS A 23 16.82 2.16 -1.11
CA LYS A 23 17.28 3.14 -2.11
C LYS A 23 17.11 2.67 -3.55
N LYS A 24 17.24 1.36 -3.81
CA LYS A 24 16.93 0.80 -5.15
C LYS A 24 15.44 0.91 -5.48
N ILE A 25 14.57 0.70 -4.49
CA ILE A 25 13.12 0.91 -4.66
C ILE A 25 12.82 2.38 -4.89
N GLU A 26 13.38 3.28 -4.07
CA GLU A 26 13.24 4.73 -4.23
C GLU A 26 13.64 5.18 -5.65
N LYS A 27 14.82 4.78 -6.12
CA LYS A 27 15.30 5.09 -7.49
C LYS A 27 14.37 4.57 -8.58
N SER A 28 13.71 3.43 -8.35
CA SER A 28 12.73 2.88 -9.29
C SER A 28 11.41 3.64 -9.23
N ALA A 29 10.94 3.98 -8.03
CA ALA A 29 9.71 4.74 -7.80
C ALA A 29 9.80 6.17 -8.36
N ARG A 30 10.95 6.84 -8.27
CA ARG A 30 11.17 8.18 -8.87
C ARG A 30 11.01 8.23 -10.39
N LYS A 31 11.05 7.09 -11.08
CA LYS A 31 10.82 6.99 -12.53
C LYS A 31 9.34 6.79 -12.88
N LEU A 32 8.50 6.59 -11.87
CA LEU A 32 7.07 6.35 -12.00
C LEU A 32 6.31 7.60 -11.55
N PRO A 33 5.09 7.83 -12.04
CA PRO A 33 4.31 9.03 -11.75
C PRO A 33 3.64 9.00 -10.37
N PHE A 34 4.41 8.73 -9.31
CA PHE A 34 3.96 8.96 -7.93
C PHE A 34 3.75 10.45 -7.69
N LYS A 35 2.79 10.79 -6.83
CA LYS A 35 2.60 12.18 -6.38
C LYS A 35 3.77 12.62 -5.49
N GLU A 36 4.21 11.75 -4.59
CA GLU A 36 5.37 12.00 -3.74
C GLU A 36 6.24 10.75 -3.59
N VAL A 37 7.57 10.97 -3.58
CA VAL A 37 8.59 9.95 -3.31
C VAL A 37 9.63 10.58 -2.40
N ASN A 38 9.63 10.19 -1.13
CA ASN A 38 10.55 10.72 -0.14
C ASN A 38 11.87 9.93 -0.17
N GLU A 39 12.90 10.51 0.43
CA GLU A 39 14.14 9.78 0.67
C GLU A 39 13.93 8.70 1.73
N VAL A 40 14.74 7.64 1.66
CA VAL A 40 14.78 6.63 2.72
C VAL A 40 15.20 7.30 4.04
N ALA A 41 14.36 7.19 5.06
CA ALA A 41 14.61 7.73 6.39
C ALA A 41 14.83 6.62 7.42
N GLU A 42 15.72 6.87 8.38
CA GLU A 42 15.73 6.12 9.64
C GLU A 42 14.55 6.58 10.50
N LEU A 43 13.82 5.62 11.07
CA LEU A 43 12.72 5.91 11.98
C LEU A 43 13.27 6.00 13.41
N ASP A 44 13.37 7.22 13.93
CA ASP A 44 13.70 7.49 15.32
C ASP A 44 12.44 7.50 16.19
N TYR A 45 12.22 6.44 16.98
CA TYR A 45 11.04 6.29 17.84
C TYR A 45 11.09 7.11 19.13
N ASN A 46 12.17 7.84 19.40
CA ASN A 46 12.24 8.83 20.47
C ASN A 46 11.89 10.22 19.95
N PHE A 47 12.19 10.47 18.67
CA PHE A 47 11.82 11.71 18.02
C PHE A 47 10.41 11.68 17.42
N TRP A 48 9.98 10.58 16.81
CA TRP A 48 8.65 10.41 16.21
C TRP A 48 7.83 9.46 17.09
N SER A 49 6.59 9.83 17.45
CA SER A 49 5.77 9.01 18.35
C SER A 49 4.28 9.27 18.19
N LEU A 50 3.47 8.34 18.70
CA LEU A 50 2.01 8.49 18.78
C LEU A 50 1.59 9.75 19.56
N GLU A 51 2.35 10.09 20.61
CA GLU A 51 2.12 11.32 21.39
C GLU A 51 2.24 12.55 20.49
N LYS A 52 3.31 12.65 19.69
CA LYS A 52 3.50 13.75 18.74
C LYS A 52 2.49 13.74 17.60
N TYR A 53 2.10 12.56 17.12
CA TYR A 53 1.05 12.43 16.11
C TYR A 53 -0.28 13.03 16.60
N HIS A 54 -0.62 12.87 17.88
CA HIS A 54 -1.86 13.42 18.47
C HIS A 54 -1.74 14.88 18.95
N GLU A 55 -0.53 15.37 19.21
CA GLU A 55 -0.28 16.78 19.58
C GLU A 55 -0.37 17.76 18.38
N GLY A 56 -0.30 17.25 17.15
CA GLY A 56 -0.31 18.06 15.92
C GLY A 56 -1.69 18.55 15.46
N LYS A 57 -1.83 19.87 15.25
CA LYS A 57 -2.96 20.51 14.53
C LYS A 57 -2.88 20.27 13.01
N GLY A 58 -3.03 19.03 12.56
CA GLY A 58 -3.03 18.65 11.14
C GLY A 58 -2.33 17.31 10.89
N TYR A 59 -2.35 16.83 9.64
CA TYR A 59 -1.56 15.67 9.23
C TYR A 59 -0.07 15.96 9.50
N GLY A 60 0.47 15.38 10.58
CA GLY A 60 1.85 15.53 11.02
C GLY A 60 2.87 14.97 10.02
N ASP A 61 4.13 14.91 10.41
CA ASP A 61 5.17 14.35 9.56
C ASP A 61 4.84 12.88 9.23
N TRP A 62 5.06 12.44 7.99
CA TRP A 62 4.77 11.06 7.59
C TRP A 62 5.51 10.02 8.45
N ARG A 63 6.64 10.41 9.05
CA ARG A 63 7.45 9.58 9.96
C ARG A 63 6.73 9.28 11.26
N ASP A 64 5.83 10.15 11.74
CA ASP A 64 5.01 9.89 12.93
C ASP A 64 4.14 8.65 12.70
N TRP A 65 3.42 8.62 11.57
CA TRP A 65 2.62 7.45 11.19
C TRP A 65 3.47 6.23 10.87
N ALA A 66 4.63 6.41 10.23
CA ALA A 66 5.53 5.30 9.93
C ALA A 66 6.08 4.63 11.21
N CYS A 67 6.41 5.39 12.26
CA CYS A 67 6.81 4.82 13.53
C CYS A 67 5.70 3.95 14.12
N ILE A 68 4.46 4.46 14.19
CA ILE A 68 3.31 3.69 14.69
C ILE A 68 3.09 2.41 13.87
N GLN A 69 3.14 2.53 12.53
CA GLN A 69 2.87 1.42 11.61
C GLN A 69 3.89 0.28 11.73
N TYR A 70 5.13 0.60 12.08
CA TYR A 70 6.23 -0.36 12.16
C TYR A 70 6.63 -0.72 13.59
N GLU A 71 5.76 -0.48 14.58
CA GLU A 71 5.90 -1.07 15.91
C GLU A 71 5.77 -2.60 15.86
N ILE A 72 6.41 -3.27 16.81
CA ILE A 72 6.41 -4.73 16.89
C ILE A 72 5.28 -5.17 17.80
N HIS A 73 4.21 -5.66 17.20
CA HIS A 73 3.06 -6.20 17.92
C HIS A 73 3.36 -7.59 18.47
N LYS A 74 3.28 -7.76 19.78
CA LYS A 74 3.50 -9.02 20.50
C LYS A 74 2.24 -9.47 21.22
N GLN A 75 2.15 -10.78 21.42
CA GLN A 75 1.14 -11.42 22.23
C GLN A 75 1.81 -12.35 23.24
N LYS A 76 1.42 -12.23 24.51
CA LYS A 76 1.81 -13.18 25.56
C LYS A 76 0.56 -13.73 26.26
N LYS A 77 0.66 -14.94 26.82
CA LYS A 77 -0.38 -15.49 27.69
C LYS A 77 -0.01 -15.23 29.15
N GLU A 78 -0.92 -14.64 29.91
CA GLU A 78 -0.74 -14.37 31.34
C GLU A 78 -2.04 -14.73 32.07
N ASN A 79 -1.96 -15.61 33.06
CA ASN A 79 -3.12 -16.13 33.81
C ASN A 79 -4.28 -16.62 32.91
N GLY A 80 -3.95 -17.31 31.81
CA GLY A 80 -4.92 -17.82 30.85
C GLY A 80 -5.51 -16.78 29.88
N ARG A 81 -5.13 -15.49 30.00
CA ARG A 81 -5.58 -14.42 29.10
C ARG A 81 -4.51 -14.05 28.08
N SER A 82 -4.94 -13.68 26.87
CA SER A 82 -4.04 -13.11 25.87
C SER A 82 -3.85 -11.63 26.14
N ILE A 83 -2.60 -11.21 26.32
CA ILE A 83 -2.20 -9.81 26.46
C ILE A 83 -1.46 -9.42 25.19
N PHE A 84 -1.88 -8.31 24.59
CA PHE A 84 -1.26 -7.70 23.43
C PHE A 84 -0.52 -6.44 23.85
N PHE A 85 0.68 -6.24 23.32
CA PHE A 85 1.50 -5.08 23.59
C PHE A 85 2.39 -4.78 22.38
N THR A 86 2.93 -3.57 22.31
CA THR A 86 3.88 -3.17 21.28
C THR A 86 5.26 -2.93 21.87
N GLU A 87 6.28 -3.22 21.07
CA GLU A 87 7.66 -2.87 21.35
C GLU A 87 8.23 -2.05 20.19
N LYS A 88 9.18 -1.17 20.51
CA LYS A 88 9.93 -0.43 19.50
C LYS A 88 10.97 -1.36 18.86
N PRO A 89 11.15 -1.33 17.53
CA PRO A 89 12.26 -2.05 16.91
C PRO A 89 13.59 -1.46 17.34
N VAL A 90 14.64 -2.28 17.30
CA VAL A 90 16.02 -1.84 17.54
C VAL A 90 16.52 -0.93 16.42
N LYS A 91 16.09 -1.23 15.18
CA LYS A 91 16.41 -0.41 14.02
C LYS A 91 15.29 -0.47 12.99
N ALA A 92 15.04 0.65 12.32
CA ALA A 92 13.98 0.77 11.34
C ALA A 92 14.33 1.80 10.27
N TYR A 93 14.14 1.43 9.01
CA TYR A 93 14.24 2.32 7.87
C TYR A 93 12.97 2.25 7.05
N CYS A 94 12.49 3.39 6.55
CA CYS A 94 11.25 3.47 5.80
C CYS A 94 11.39 4.36 4.57
N LEU A 95 10.74 3.95 3.50
CA LEU A 95 10.52 4.72 2.28
C LEU A 95 9.03 5.08 2.20
N HIS A 96 8.73 6.37 2.14
CA HIS A 96 7.37 6.87 1.93
C HIS A 96 7.11 7.17 0.45
N LEU A 97 6.05 6.57 -0.07
CA LEU A 97 5.57 6.78 -1.44
C LEU A 97 4.10 7.17 -1.40
N TRP A 98 3.71 8.24 -2.08
CA TRP A 98 2.30 8.61 -2.20
C TRP A 98 1.83 8.45 -3.66
N PRO A 99 0.98 7.45 -3.96
CA PRO A 99 0.58 7.18 -5.36
C PRO A 99 -0.21 8.33 -6.01
N GLY A 100 -1.09 9.00 -5.25
CA GLY A 100 -1.97 10.03 -5.78
C GLY A 100 -3.09 10.43 -4.82
N GLU A 101 -3.85 11.45 -5.20
CA GLU A 101 -4.94 12.00 -4.38
C GLU A 101 -6.03 10.97 -4.08
N GLY A 102 -6.48 10.95 -2.82
CA GLY A 102 -7.46 9.98 -2.33
C GLY A 102 -6.90 8.57 -2.10
N CYS A 103 -5.63 8.31 -2.45
CA CYS A 103 -4.92 7.09 -2.07
C CYS A 103 -4.25 7.28 -0.71
N GLU A 104 -4.24 6.24 0.13
CA GLU A 104 -3.33 6.20 1.28
C GLU A 104 -1.87 6.13 0.79
N PRO A 105 -0.90 6.62 1.57
CA PRO A 105 0.51 6.43 1.25
C PRO A 105 0.91 4.94 1.36
N MET A 106 1.86 4.55 0.51
CA MET A 106 2.53 3.25 0.51
C MET A 106 3.88 3.38 1.21
N ASN A 107 3.92 3.06 2.50
CA ASN A 107 5.16 3.01 3.26
C ASN A 107 5.84 1.64 3.14
N ILE A 108 7.11 1.62 2.76
CA ILE A 108 7.94 0.41 2.68
C ILE A 108 9.01 0.48 3.76
N GLY A 109 8.76 -0.21 4.86
CA GLY A 109 9.64 -0.27 6.01
C GLY A 109 10.33 -1.63 6.14
N LEU A 110 11.60 -1.58 6.50
CA LEU A 110 12.37 -2.73 6.98
C LEU A 110 12.76 -2.43 8.42
N VAL A 111 12.24 -3.23 9.34
CA VAL A 111 12.51 -3.12 10.77
C VAL A 111 13.12 -4.38 11.33
N ARG A 112 13.84 -4.20 12.44
CA ARG A 112 14.58 -5.26 13.10
C ARG A 112 14.23 -5.29 14.58
N GLU A 113 13.72 -6.43 15.04
CA GLU A 113 13.33 -6.64 16.45
C GLU A 113 14.53 -6.80 17.40
N LYS A 114 15.61 -7.44 16.93
CA LYS A 114 16.76 -7.83 17.76
C LYS A 114 18.05 -7.53 17.02
N GLU A 115 19.20 -7.54 17.67
CA GLU A 115 20.52 -7.34 17.04
C GLU A 115 20.98 -8.52 16.13
N ASN A 116 20.07 -9.06 15.33
CA ASN A 116 20.34 -10.09 14.33
C ASN A 116 20.38 -9.46 12.91
N LYS A 117 20.35 -10.30 11.88
CA LYS A 117 20.34 -9.85 10.48
C LYS A 117 18.97 -9.98 9.83
N VAL A 118 17.90 -10.21 10.59
CA VAL A 118 16.56 -10.42 10.05
C VAL A 118 15.80 -9.10 10.07
N TRP A 119 15.40 -8.67 8.88
CA TRP A 119 14.58 -7.50 8.63
C TRP A 119 13.20 -7.96 8.20
N GLU A 120 12.17 -7.44 8.84
CA GLU A 120 10.77 -7.70 8.49
C GLU A 120 10.01 -6.38 8.43
N GLY A 121 8.85 -6.41 7.80
CA GLY A 121 7.99 -5.24 7.70
C GLY A 121 6.67 -5.63 7.09
N GLY A 122 5.64 -4.84 7.34
CA GLY A 122 4.33 -5.07 6.75
C GLY A 122 3.51 -3.80 6.81
N SER A 123 2.74 -3.56 5.76
CA SER A 123 1.86 -2.42 5.67
C SER A 123 0.76 -2.74 4.65
N PHE A 124 -0.07 -1.75 4.39
CA PHE A 124 -1.10 -1.80 3.38
C PHE A 124 -1.23 -0.44 2.72
N CYS A 125 -1.88 -0.41 1.56
CA CYS A 125 -2.22 0.82 0.87
C CYS A 125 -3.65 0.70 0.36
N LYS A 126 -4.57 1.49 0.92
CA LYS A 126 -5.93 1.59 0.38
C LYS A 126 -5.94 2.49 -0.85
N THR A 127 -6.36 1.92 -1.97
CA THR A 127 -6.48 2.65 -3.24
C THR A 127 -7.93 2.97 -3.58
N GLN A 128 -8.89 2.52 -2.77
CA GLN A 128 -10.33 2.59 -3.04
C GLN A 128 -10.90 4.01 -3.20
N TYR A 129 -10.25 5.03 -2.63
CA TYR A 129 -10.70 6.42 -2.72
C TYR A 129 -9.83 7.25 -3.67
N ALA A 130 -8.89 6.62 -4.37
CA ALA A 130 -8.00 7.34 -5.26
C ALA A 130 -8.77 7.95 -6.45
N LYS A 131 -8.53 9.24 -6.71
CA LYS A 131 -9.13 9.94 -7.86
C LYS A 131 -8.77 9.26 -9.18
N GLU A 132 -7.52 8.82 -9.30
CA GLU A 132 -7.01 8.03 -10.42
C GLU A 132 -6.78 6.58 -9.97
N PHE A 133 -7.88 5.87 -9.64
CA PHE A 133 -7.85 4.52 -9.06
C PHE A 133 -6.86 3.58 -9.76
N LEU A 134 -7.00 3.41 -11.08
CA LEU A 134 -6.24 2.41 -11.80
C LEU A 134 -4.74 2.73 -11.77
N LYS A 135 -4.37 4.00 -11.96
CA LYS A 135 -2.98 4.44 -11.86
C LYS A 135 -2.42 4.17 -10.46
N CYS A 136 -3.11 4.60 -9.41
CA CYS A 136 -2.62 4.45 -8.03
C CYS A 136 -2.44 2.98 -7.66
N HIS A 137 -3.42 2.14 -8.01
CA HIS A 137 -3.35 0.70 -7.79
C HIS A 137 -2.19 0.05 -8.54
N LEU A 138 -2.02 0.36 -9.83
CA LEU A 138 -0.91 -0.19 -10.61
C LEU A 138 0.46 0.33 -10.17
N LEU A 139 0.56 1.55 -9.63
CA LEU A 139 1.80 2.08 -9.04
C LEU A 139 2.23 1.26 -7.83
N VAL A 140 1.30 0.96 -6.92
CA VAL A 140 1.55 0.09 -5.76
C VAL A 140 2.04 -1.27 -6.21
N ILE A 141 1.32 -1.91 -7.15
CA ILE A 141 1.67 -3.22 -7.70
C ILE A 141 3.06 -3.19 -8.37
N ARG A 142 3.37 -2.15 -9.15
CA ARG A 142 4.65 -2.02 -9.85
C ARG A 142 5.84 -1.90 -8.89
N VAL A 143 5.65 -1.23 -7.76
CA VAL A 143 6.67 -1.15 -6.71
C VAL A 143 6.81 -2.48 -5.98
N LEU A 144 5.72 -3.20 -5.73
CA LEU A 144 5.80 -4.55 -5.18
C LEU A 144 6.51 -5.54 -6.11
N ASP A 145 6.34 -5.41 -7.43
CA ASP A 145 7.13 -6.19 -8.41
C ASP A 145 8.64 -5.90 -8.27
N GLU A 146 9.01 -4.64 -8.01
CA GLU A 146 10.39 -4.26 -7.76
C GLU A 146 10.90 -4.84 -6.43
N CYS A 147 10.10 -4.81 -5.36
CA CYS A 147 10.40 -5.47 -4.08
C CYS A 147 10.61 -6.98 -4.25
N LYS A 148 9.81 -7.64 -5.10
CA LYS A 148 9.98 -9.06 -5.47
C LYS A 148 11.31 -9.26 -6.18
N ARG A 149 11.59 -8.45 -7.20
CA ARG A 149 12.83 -8.54 -8.01
C ARG A 149 14.10 -8.39 -7.18
N ILE A 150 14.10 -7.51 -6.17
CA ILE A 150 15.27 -7.32 -5.30
C ILE A 150 15.31 -8.28 -4.10
N GLY A 151 14.35 -9.20 -4.00
CA GLY A 151 14.34 -10.29 -3.02
C GLY A 151 14.00 -9.88 -1.59
N ILE A 152 13.09 -8.92 -1.40
CA ILE A 152 12.60 -8.56 -0.05
C ILE A 152 11.11 -8.84 0.16
N LEU A 153 10.36 -9.10 -0.91
CA LEU A 153 8.92 -9.33 -0.81
C LEU A 153 8.64 -10.72 -0.23
N LYS A 154 7.89 -10.76 0.88
CA LYS A 154 7.49 -12.01 1.56
C LYS A 154 6.11 -12.46 1.11
N ASP A 155 5.16 -11.54 1.10
CA ASP A 155 3.74 -11.84 0.87
C ASP A 155 3.01 -10.60 0.35
N VAL A 156 2.01 -10.82 -0.48
CA VAL A 156 1.09 -9.77 -0.96
C VAL A 156 -0.30 -10.36 -1.01
N PHE A 157 -1.25 -9.64 -0.42
CA PHE A 157 -2.66 -9.92 -0.52
C PHE A 157 -3.36 -8.70 -1.10
N ASP A 158 -3.84 -8.82 -2.32
CA ASP A 158 -4.56 -7.76 -3.02
C ASP A 158 -6.06 -8.07 -3.02
N GLU A 159 -6.85 -7.25 -2.31
CA GLU A 159 -8.31 -7.41 -2.28
C GLU A 159 -8.93 -7.29 -3.69
N GLY A 160 -8.29 -6.57 -4.62
CA GLY A 160 -8.70 -6.46 -6.02
C GLY A 160 -8.28 -7.63 -6.91
N ARG A 161 -7.52 -8.59 -6.37
CA ARG A 161 -7.02 -9.80 -7.03
C ARG A 161 -6.18 -9.56 -8.28
N TYR A 162 -5.70 -8.33 -8.48
CA TYR A 162 -4.89 -7.96 -9.63
C TYR A 162 -3.46 -8.46 -9.45
N TRP A 163 -2.89 -8.41 -8.26
CA TRP A 163 -1.55 -8.91 -7.97
C TRP A 163 -1.34 -10.34 -8.48
N GLU A 164 -2.29 -11.24 -8.21
CA GLU A 164 -2.20 -12.66 -8.56
C GLU A 164 -2.53 -12.89 -10.03
N THR A 165 -3.52 -12.17 -10.56
CA THR A 165 -4.10 -12.49 -11.86
C THR A 165 -3.57 -11.64 -13.01
N ARG A 166 -3.10 -10.44 -12.70
CA ARG A 166 -2.75 -9.36 -13.65
C ARG A 166 -3.88 -9.07 -14.65
N ASP A 167 -5.12 -9.38 -14.28
CA ASP A 167 -6.30 -9.26 -15.12
C ASP A 167 -7.11 -8.03 -14.71
N LEU A 168 -7.07 -7.01 -15.55
CA LEU A 168 -7.84 -5.79 -15.36
C LEU A 168 -9.35 -6.03 -15.29
N ASN A 169 -9.87 -7.06 -15.97
CA ASN A 169 -11.30 -7.35 -15.91
C ASN A 169 -11.70 -7.89 -14.54
N LYS A 170 -10.82 -8.67 -13.89
CA LYS A 170 -11.05 -9.13 -12.52
C LYS A 170 -11.00 -7.96 -11.56
N LEU A 171 -9.97 -7.11 -11.67
CA LEU A 171 -9.86 -5.88 -10.87
C LEU A 171 -11.11 -5.00 -11.04
N ALA A 172 -11.56 -4.78 -12.28
CA ALA A 172 -12.76 -4.01 -12.58
C ALA A 172 -14.04 -4.64 -12.02
N ARG A 173 -14.14 -5.98 -11.97
CA ARG A 173 -15.28 -6.67 -11.36
C ARG A 173 -15.29 -6.52 -9.85
N GLU A 174 -14.15 -6.55 -9.18
CA GLU A 174 -14.07 -6.32 -7.74
C GLU A 174 -14.44 -4.86 -7.39
N ILE A 175 -13.93 -3.89 -8.15
CA ILE A 175 -14.35 -2.47 -8.05
C ILE A 175 -15.86 -2.36 -8.23
N ASN A 176 -16.40 -2.91 -9.33
CA ASN A 176 -17.81 -2.81 -9.65
C ASN A 176 -18.68 -3.59 -8.67
N GLY A 177 -18.23 -4.72 -8.14
CA GLY A 177 -18.92 -5.48 -7.11
C GLY A 177 -19.10 -4.64 -5.84
N MET A 178 -18.08 -3.86 -5.47
CA MET A 178 -18.13 -2.91 -4.36
C MET A 178 -18.91 -1.64 -4.68
N THR A 179 -18.76 -1.06 -5.87
CA THR A 179 -19.62 0.02 -6.35
C THR A 179 -21.08 -0.41 -6.35
N VAL A 180 -21.37 -1.64 -6.79
CA VAL A 180 -22.71 -2.25 -6.76
C VAL A 180 -23.13 -2.57 -5.33
N MET A 181 -22.23 -2.86 -4.38
CA MET A 181 -22.57 -3.07 -2.97
C MET A 181 -22.89 -1.75 -2.25
N ILE A 182 -22.11 -0.69 -2.49
CA ILE A 182 -22.40 0.68 -2.05
C ILE A 182 -23.69 1.17 -2.73
N GLN A 183 -23.84 0.90 -4.03
CA GLN A 183 -25.06 1.18 -4.76
C GLN A 183 -26.21 0.31 -4.29
N LYS A 184 -26.05 -0.94 -3.83
CA LYS A 184 -27.10 -1.81 -3.25
C LYS A 184 -27.52 -1.36 -1.87
N LEU A 185 -26.58 -0.86 -1.06
CA LEU A 185 -26.90 -0.08 0.14
C LEU A 185 -27.70 1.19 -0.21
N SER A 186 -27.39 1.82 -1.36
CA SER A 186 -28.07 3.00 -1.89
C SER A 186 -29.33 2.70 -2.74
N SER A 187 -29.53 1.45 -3.21
CA SER A 187 -30.60 1.02 -4.12
C SER A 187 -31.62 0.09 -3.46
N ALA A 188 -31.34 -0.39 -2.24
CA ALA A 188 -32.38 -0.53 -1.20
C ALA A 188 -33.13 0.81 -0.98
N LEU A 189 -32.61 1.92 -1.53
CA LEU A 189 -33.20 3.24 -1.61
C LEU A 189 -33.64 3.70 -3.02
N LYS A 190 -33.48 2.91 -4.11
CA LYS A 190 -34.09 3.17 -5.45
C LYS A 190 -33.68 2.12 -6.52
N LYS A 191 -34.70 1.58 -7.20
CA LYS A 191 -34.73 0.47 -8.16
C LYS A 191 -33.79 0.53 -9.39
N GLU A 192 -33.44 -0.69 -9.82
CA GLU A 192 -33.15 -1.24 -11.16
C GLU A 192 -32.05 -0.65 -12.07
N ILE A 193 -31.10 -1.52 -12.48
CA ILE A 193 -30.20 -1.28 -13.63
C ILE A 193 -29.93 -2.60 -14.39
N PRO A 194 -30.18 -2.65 -15.73
CA PRO A 194 -29.62 -3.65 -16.65
C PRO A 194 -28.30 -3.20 -17.31
N PHE A 195 -27.58 -4.19 -17.83
CA PHE A 195 -26.14 -4.25 -18.13
C PHE A 195 -25.59 -3.25 -19.18
N GLY A 196 -24.38 -2.73 -18.91
CA GLY A 196 -23.53 -1.88 -19.77
C GLY A 196 -22.54 -1.11 -18.88
N VAL A 197 -21.29 -1.61 -18.75
CA VAL A 197 -20.38 -1.30 -17.62
C VAL A 197 -20.14 0.21 -17.44
N LYS A 198 -20.86 0.79 -16.47
CA LYS A 198 -20.65 2.14 -15.92
C LYS A 198 -20.00 2.00 -14.54
N ILE A 199 -18.73 2.37 -14.44
CA ILE A 199 -18.06 2.56 -13.15
C ILE A 199 -18.54 3.91 -12.59
N LYS A 200 -19.33 3.91 -11.53
CA LYS A 200 -19.69 5.11 -10.76
C LYS A 200 -19.00 5.06 -9.40
N SER A 201 -17.84 5.69 -9.26
CA SER A 201 -17.29 5.97 -7.93
C SER A 201 -18.20 7.00 -7.25
N ALA A 202 -18.55 6.75 -5.99
CA ALA A 202 -19.49 7.55 -5.23
C ALA A 202 -18.76 8.51 -4.28
N VAL A 203 -17.90 9.41 -4.81
CA VAL A 203 -17.52 10.68 -4.16
C VAL A 203 -16.95 11.65 -5.22
N ASP A 204 -17.72 11.93 -6.28
CA ASP A 204 -17.63 13.14 -7.11
C ASP A 204 -18.61 12.98 -8.28
N GLU A 205 -19.16 14.07 -8.81
CA GLU A 205 -20.08 14.08 -9.95
C GLU A 205 -19.46 13.59 -11.28
N ASN A 206 -18.20 13.14 -11.27
CA ASN A 206 -17.51 12.60 -12.42
C ASN A 206 -17.26 11.09 -12.27
N PRO A 207 -18.00 10.20 -12.98
CA PRO A 207 -17.67 8.79 -13.03
C PRO A 207 -16.24 8.60 -13.54
N THR A 208 -15.40 7.90 -12.76
CA THR A 208 -14.06 7.48 -13.19
C THR A 208 -14.20 6.43 -14.31
N HIS A 209 -14.33 6.89 -15.54
CA HIS A 209 -14.33 6.05 -16.73
C HIS A 209 -12.90 5.63 -17.04
N VAL A 210 -12.54 4.37 -16.81
CA VAL A 210 -11.28 3.83 -17.35
C VAL A 210 -11.41 3.77 -18.88
N THR A 211 -10.82 4.75 -19.57
CA THR A 211 -10.87 4.82 -21.03
C THR A 211 -9.78 3.95 -21.66
N LYS A 212 -9.98 3.52 -22.92
CA LYS A 212 -8.93 2.85 -23.70
C LYS A 212 -7.65 3.70 -23.78
N PHE A 213 -7.80 5.03 -23.78
CA PHE A 213 -6.70 5.98 -23.83
C PHE A 213 -5.88 6.00 -22.53
N GLU A 214 -6.53 5.95 -21.37
CA GLU A 214 -5.84 5.85 -20.08
C GLU A 214 -5.08 4.53 -19.96
N VAL A 215 -5.68 3.40 -20.36
CA VAL A 215 -4.99 2.11 -20.36
C VAL A 215 -3.75 2.15 -21.25
N GLU A 216 -3.84 2.73 -22.44
CA GLU A 216 -2.71 2.84 -23.35
C GLU A 216 -1.61 3.78 -22.83
N SER A 217 -2.00 4.85 -22.15
CA SER A 217 -1.06 5.77 -21.48
C SER A 217 -0.32 5.08 -20.32
N LEU A 218 -1.02 4.27 -19.53
CA LEU A 218 -0.43 3.51 -18.43
C LEU A 218 0.50 2.37 -18.93
N LYS A 219 0.22 1.78 -20.10
CA LYS A 219 1.15 0.85 -20.77
C LYS A 219 2.45 1.53 -21.16
N LYS A 220 2.39 2.74 -21.73
CA LYS A 220 3.60 3.51 -22.08
C LYS A 220 4.45 3.85 -20.86
N LEU A 221 3.83 3.95 -19.69
CA LEU A 221 4.51 4.14 -18.40
C LEU A 221 5.11 2.85 -17.81
N GLY A 222 4.97 1.71 -18.50
CA GLY A 222 5.54 0.43 -18.06
C GLY A 222 4.89 -0.15 -16.80
N LEU A 223 3.63 0.22 -16.52
CA LEU A 223 2.89 -0.25 -15.35
C LEU A 223 2.25 -1.64 -15.54
N PHE A 224 2.24 -2.14 -16.77
CA PHE A 224 1.78 -3.48 -17.10
C PHE A 224 2.98 -4.40 -17.29
N ILE A 225 3.26 -5.22 -16.28
CA ILE A 225 4.28 -6.27 -16.36
C ILE A 225 3.57 -7.62 -16.23
N PRO A 226 3.81 -8.56 -17.17
CA PRO A 226 3.27 -9.92 -17.03
C PRO A 226 3.81 -10.56 -15.75
N ASN A 227 3.01 -11.41 -15.12
CA ASN A 227 3.41 -12.06 -13.88
C ASN A 227 4.68 -12.89 -14.16
N VAL A 228 5.81 -12.50 -13.58
CA VAL A 228 7.04 -13.30 -13.68
C VAL A 228 6.81 -14.51 -12.79
N GLN A 229 6.34 -15.59 -13.42
CA GLN A 229 6.39 -16.92 -12.83
C GLN A 229 7.86 -17.24 -12.56
N ASN A 230 8.15 -17.63 -11.31
CA ASN A 230 9.46 -18.14 -10.94
C ASN A 230 9.73 -19.45 -11.68
#